data_AF-A0A920FNN7-F1
#
_entry.id   AF-A0A920FNN7-F1
#
_cell.length_a   1.000
_cell.length_b   1.000
_cell.length_c   1.000
_cell.angle_alpha   90.00
_cell.angle_beta   90.00
_cell.angle_gamma   90.00
#
_symmetry.space_group_name_H-M   'P 1'
#
loop_
_entity.id
_entity.type
_entity.pdbx_description
1 polymer ?
#
loop_
_entity_poly.entity_id
_entity_poly.type
_entity_poly.pdbx_seq_one_letter_code
_entity_poly.pdbx_strand_id
1 'polypeptide(L)' 'MDEDYKNNIGFLIHDVARLMRNLFDKRMSELGLTRSQWWVLNYLYFNEGINQSDFSKLLDLEKAPLSRLLDRMEKKVG' A
#
# COMPACT_ATOMS: atom_id res chain seq x y z
N MET A 1 -26.63 -19.91 -18.02
CA MET A 1 -25.87 -18.78 -18.58
C MET A 1 -24.52 -18.87 -17.92
N ASP A 2 -23.55 -19.47 -18.62
CA ASP A 2 -22.17 -19.48 -18.14
C ASP A 2 -21.70 -18.03 -18.20
N GLU A 3 -21.64 -17.35 -17.05
CA GLU A 3 -20.92 -16.10 -16.96
C GLU A 3 -19.48 -16.42 -17.31
N ASP A 4 -19.05 -15.95 -18.48
CA ASP A 4 -17.66 -16.07 -18.92
C ASP A 4 -16.80 -15.18 -18.02
N TYR A 5 -16.39 -15.74 -16.88
CA TYR A 5 -15.55 -15.09 -15.87
C TYR A 5 -14.26 -14.49 -16.47
N LYS A 6 -13.79 -15.03 -17.61
CA LYS A 6 -12.59 -14.53 -18.30
C LYS A 6 -12.83 -13.22 -19.04
N ASN A 7 -14.08 -12.90 -19.37
CA ASN A 7 -14.45 -11.69 -20.10
C ASN A 7 -15.21 -10.67 -19.23
N ASN A 8 -15.47 -10.99 -17.96
CA ASN A 8 -16.05 -10.04 -17.04
C ASN A 8 -15.00 -9.00 -16.60
N ILE A 9 -15.26 -7.74 -16.92
CA ILE A 9 -14.35 -6.62 -16.65
C ILE A 9 -14.02 -6.45 -15.15
N GLY A 10 -14.97 -6.71 -14.26
CA GLY A 10 -14.74 -6.63 -12.81
C GLY A 10 -13.75 -7.69 -12.33
N PHE A 11 -13.86 -8.92 -12.82
CA PHE A 11 -12.91 -9.99 -12.53
C PHE A 11 -11.53 -9.69 -13.11
N LEU A 12 -11.46 -9.18 -14.34
CA LEU A 12 -10.19 -8.81 -14.98
C LEU A 12 -9.48 -7.68 -14.22
N ILE A 13 -10.19 -6.62 -13.84
CA ILE A 13 -9.62 -5.52 -13.04
C ILE A 13 -9.12 -6.04 -11.70
N HIS A 14 -9.92 -6.86 -11.01
CA HIS A 14 -9.51 -7.46 -9.74
C HIS A 14 -8.23 -8.30 -9.91
N ASP A 15 -8.15 -9.10 -10.96
CA ASP A 15 -7.01 -9.98 -11.20
C ASP A 15 -5.74 -9.22 -11.55
N VAL A 16 -5.84 -8.19 -12.42
CA VAL A 16 -4.73 -7.28 -12.71
C VAL A 16 -4.26 -6.56 -11.44
N ALA A 17 -5.18 -6.04 -10.63
CA ALA A 17 -4.83 -5.38 -9.37
C ALA A 17 -4.14 -6.34 -8.39
N ARG A 18 -4.55 -7.61 -8.34
CA ARG A 18 -3.93 -8.66 -7.54
C ARG A 18 -2.51 -8.97 -8.02
N LEU A 19 -2.32 -9.14 -9.33
CA LEU A 19 -1.00 -9.39 -9.92
C LEU A 19 -0.05 -8.21 -9.71
N MET A 20 -0.53 -6.98 -9.89
CA MET A 20 0.23 -5.76 -9.60
C MET A 20 0.66 -5.71 -8.14
N ARG A 21 -0.26 -5.94 -7.19
CA ARG A 21 0.08 -5.97 -5.75
C ARG A 21 1.16 -7.01 -5.44
N ASN A 22 1.05 -8.22 -5.99
CA ASN A 22 2.03 -9.28 -5.74
C ASN A 22 3.42 -8.92 -6.30
N LEU A 23 3.47 -8.31 -7.49
CA LEU A 23 4.73 -7.87 -8.09
C LEU A 23 5.39 -6.76 -7.27
N PHE A 24 4.60 -5.78 -6.82
CA PHE A 24 5.08 -4.71 -5.96
C PHE A 24 5.56 -5.22 -4.61
N ASP A 25 4.77 -6.09 -3.94
CA ASP A 25 5.16 -6.73 -2.68
C ASP A 25 6.51 -7.45 -2.82
N LYS A 26 6.70 -8.21 -3.90
CA LYS A 26 7.98 -8.91 -4.17
C LYS A 26 9.14 -7.93 -4.31
N ARG A 27 9.00 -6.91 -5.18
CA ARG A 27 10.06 -5.92 -5.42
C ARG A 27 10.42 -5.14 -4.16
N MET A 28 9.42 -4.76 -3.36
CA MET A 28 9.65 -4.02 -2.12
C MET A 28 10.29 -4.89 -1.04
N SER A 29 9.95 -6.18 -1.00
CA SER A 29 10.61 -7.14 -0.11
C SER A 29 12.10 -7.32 -0.47
N GLU A 30 12.46 -7.29 -1.76
CA GLU A 30 13.87 -7.32 -2.20
C GLU A 30 14.66 -6.08 -1.71
N LEU A 31 13.96 -4.97 -1.42
CA LEU A 31 14.50 -3.75 -0.80
C LEU A 31 14.42 -3.75 0.74
N GLY A 32 14.01 -4.86 1.35
CA GLY A 32 13.88 -4.97 2.81
C GLY A 32 12.69 -4.22 3.41
N LEU A 33 11.71 -3.83 2.59
CA LEU A 33 10.49 -3.17 3.02
C LEU A 33 9.35 -4.18 3.21
N THR A 34 8.62 -4.05 4.31
CA THR A 34 7.36 -4.79 4.51
C THR A 34 6.23 -4.14 3.73
N ARG A 35 5.12 -4.87 3.57
CA ARG A 35 3.92 -4.35 2.88
C ARG A 35 3.42 -3.04 3.46
N SER A 36 3.29 -2.96 4.78
CA SER A 36 2.85 -1.74 5.46
C SER A 36 3.81 -0.56 5.23
N GLN A 37 5.11 -0.83 5.12
CA GLN A 37 6.11 0.23 4.89
C GLN A 37 6.03 0.81 3.49
N TRP A 38 6.03 -0.04 2.45
CA TRP A 38 5.96 0.49 1.08
C TRP A 38 4.58 1.08 0.77
N TRP A 39 3.49 0.56 1.37
CA TRP A 39 2.17 1.19 1.29
C TRP A 39 2.23 2.62 1.83
N VAL A 40 2.75 2.82 3.04
CA VAL A 40 2.90 4.15 3.64
C VAL A 40 3.71 5.07 2.73
N LEU A 41 4.84 4.61 2.17
CA LEU A 41 5.64 5.42 1.24
C LEU A 41 4.86 5.80 -0.02
N ASN A 42 4.12 4.86 -0.61
CA ASN A 42 3.35 5.10 -1.82
C ASN A 42 2.26 6.14 -1.60
N TYR A 43 1.50 6.05 -0.50
CA TYR A 43 0.47 7.05 -0.21
C TYR A 43 1.07 8.41 0.17
N LEU A 44 2.20 8.43 0.89
CA LEU A 44 2.89 9.67 1.21
C LEU A 44 3.40 10.39 -0.05
N TYR A 45 3.92 9.64 -1.04
CA TYR A 45 4.38 10.19 -2.32
C TYR A 45 3.28 10.96 -3.06
N PHE A 46 2.04 10.46 -3.05
CA PHE A 46 0.90 11.13 -3.69
C PHE A 46 0.24 12.21 -2.81
N ASN A 47 0.59 12.29 -1.53
CA ASN A 47 -0.01 13.20 -0.56
C ASN A 47 1.08 13.91 0.24
N GLU A 48 2.05 14.50 -0.46
CA GLU A 48 3.17 15.19 0.18
C GLU A 48 2.66 16.29 1.13
N GLY A 49 3.27 16.38 2.32
CA GLY A 49 2.87 17.34 3.35
C GLY A 49 1.60 16.96 4.13
N ILE A 50 1.00 15.79 3.89
CA ILE A 50 -0.13 15.31 4.68
C ILE A 50 0.25 15.18 6.16
N ASN A 51 -0.59 15.72 7.04
CA ASN A 51 -0.39 15.55 8.48
C ASN A 51 -0.78 14.13 8.93
N GLN A 52 -0.21 13.66 10.04
CA GLN A 52 -0.44 12.29 10.52
C GLN A 52 -1.91 11.97 10.85
N SER A 53 -2.73 12.96 11.21
CA SER A 53 -4.15 12.74 11.54
C SER A 53 -4.99 12.48 10.28
N ASP A 54 -4.71 13.19 9.19
CA ASP A 54 -5.40 12.95 7.93
C ASP A 54 -4.84 11.73 7.20
N PHE A 55 -3.53 11.46 7.39
CA PHE A 55 -2.92 10.27 6.85
C PHE A 55 -3.46 8.98 7.49
N SER A 56 -3.74 9.01 8.79
CA SER A 56 -4.34 7.88 9.50
C SER A 56 -5.74 7.57 8.96
N LYS A 57 -6.55 8.59 8.66
CA LYS A 57 -7.87 8.43 8.01
C LYS A 57 -7.72 7.87 6.59
N LEU A 58 -6.77 8.40 5.81
CA LEU A 58 -6.54 7.98 4.43
C LEU A 58 -6.17 6.49 4.33
N LEU A 59 -5.37 6.00 5.28
CA LEU A 59 -4.93 4.61 5.34
C LEU A 59 -5.90 3.67 6.07
N ASP A 60 -6.97 4.21 6.65
CA ASP A 60 -7.84 3.47 7.58
C ASP A 60 -7.04 2.79 8.71
N LEU A 61 -6.12 3.56 9.30
CA LEU A 61 -5.26 3.13 10.39
C LEU A 61 -5.44 4.03 11.60
N GLU A 62 -5.29 3.44 12.79
CA GLU A 62 -5.16 4.21 14.02
C GLU A 62 -3.91 5.10 13.98
N LYS A 63 -4.03 6.32 14.52
CA LYS A 63 -2.95 7.32 14.49
C LYS A 63 -1.68 6.84 15.17
N ALA A 64 -1.78 6.23 16.36
CA ALA A 64 -0.60 5.82 17.12
C ALA A 64 0.21 4.70 16.45
N PRO A 65 -0.39 3.63 15.89
CA PRO A 65 0.31 2.68 15.03
C PRO A 65 0.99 3.31 13.82
N LEU A 66 0.34 4.27 13.14
CA LEU A 66 0.92 4.98 12.00
C LEU A 66 2.14 5.80 12.43
N SER A 67 2.04 6.61 13.49
CA SER A 67 3.17 7.40 14.01
C SER A 67 4.36 6.50 14.33
N ARG A 68 4.14 5.40 15.09
CA ARG A 68 5.23 4.45 15.40
C ARG A 68 5.83 3.79 14.17
N LEU A 69 5.04 3.55 13.12
CA LEU A 69 5.54 2.99 11.87
C LEU A 69 6.43 4.00 11.14
N LEU A 70 5.99 5.25 11.04
CA LEU A 70 6.77 6.36 10.46
C LEU A 70 8.09 6.56 11.22
N ASP A 71 8.05 6.62 12.56
CA ASP A 71 9.26 6.78 13.39
C ASP A 71 10.28 5.66 13.14
N ARG A 72 9.83 4.40 12.96
CA ARG A 72 10.72 3.27 12.66
C ARG A 72 11.26 3.34 11.23
N MET A 73 10.47 3.84 10.28
CA MET A 73 10.89 3.97 8.89
C MET A 73 11.93 5.09 8.73
N GLU A 74 11.74 6.23 9.38
CA GLU A 74 12.71 7.32 9.39
C GLU A 74 14.06 6.88 9.96
N LYS A 75 14.06 6.15 11.08
CA LYS A 75 15.27 5.61 11.71
C LYS A 75 16.03 4.58 10.87
N LYS A 76 15.38 3.92 9.91
CA LYS A 76 16.04 2.96 9.00
C LYS A 76 16.77 3.64 7.84
N VAL A 77 16.50 4.92 7.59
CA VAL A 77 17.09 5.71 6.50
C VAL A 77 18.30 6.53 6.99
N GLY A 78 18.62 6.48 8.29
CA GLY A 78 19.80 7.10 8.92
C GLY A 78 20.87 6.11 9.33
#